data_AF-A0A0M1P6Z5-F1
#
_entry.id   AF-A0A0M1P6Z5-F1
#
_cell.length_a   1.000
_cell.length_b   1.000
_cell.length_c   1.000
_cell.angle_alpha   90.00
_cell.angle_beta   90.00
_cell.angle_gamma   90.00
#
_symmetry.space_group_name_H-M   'P 1'
#
loop_
_entity.id
_entity.type
_entity.pdbx_description
1 polymer ?
#
loop_
_entity_poly.entity_id
_entity_poly.type
_entity_poly.pdbx_seq_one_letter_code
_entity_poly.pdbx_strand_id
1 'polypeptide(L)'
;MSSLFARSIERNELPKLLQLYKHLHEQDPELEFDDQLDQLWEEILKDDYMKIIVVEQDGELVATCVLNILKNLTRHARPYALIENVVTHQDYRRQGLGRLLMNQAIEIARQRNCYKVMLLTGQKGEEIHLFYQSLGFRNDVKTGYNLKLE
;
A
#
# COMPACT_ATOMS: atom_id res chain seq x y z
N MET A 1 20.79 12.58 10.87
CA MET A 1 19.42 12.56 10.30
C MET A 1 19.44 11.53 9.18
N SER A 2 18.81 10.39 9.41
CA SER A 2 18.55 9.39 8.37
C SER A 2 17.68 10.05 7.30
N SER A 3 18.06 9.96 6.04
CA SER A 3 17.18 10.43 4.96
C SER A 3 15.91 9.58 4.95
N LEU A 4 14.75 10.22 4.94
CA LEU A 4 13.47 9.52 4.87
C LEU A 4 13.16 9.17 3.40
N PHE A 5 13.06 7.88 3.09
CA PHE A 5 12.75 7.38 1.74
C PHE A 5 11.75 6.21 1.80
N ALA A 6 10.98 6.04 0.72
CA ALA A 6 10.14 4.87 0.53
C ALA A 6 10.93 3.76 -0.14
N ARG A 7 10.82 2.53 0.39
CA ARG A 7 11.52 1.34 -0.12
C ARG A 7 10.63 0.11 -0.06
N SER A 8 11.03 -0.97 -0.73
CA SER A 8 10.43 -2.27 -0.47
C SER A 8 10.75 -2.72 0.95
N ILE A 9 9.79 -3.42 1.55
CA ILE A 9 9.97 -4.04 2.86
C ILE A 9 11.06 -5.12 2.83
N GLU A 10 11.76 -5.28 3.95
CA GLU A 10 12.77 -6.32 4.15
C GLU A 10 12.17 -7.56 4.84
N ARG A 11 12.82 -8.71 4.63
CA ARG A 11 12.33 -10.03 5.09
C ARG A 11 12.06 -10.08 6.60
N ASN A 12 12.91 -9.45 7.40
CA ASN A 12 12.84 -9.44 8.86
C ASN A 12 11.87 -8.37 9.43
N GLU A 13 11.15 -7.64 8.58
CA GLU A 13 10.29 -6.53 9.01
C GLU A 13 8.81 -6.91 9.16
N LEU A 14 8.44 -8.18 8.98
CA LEU A 14 7.07 -8.65 9.17
C LEU A 14 6.48 -8.21 10.54
N PRO A 15 7.16 -8.35 11.69
CA PRO A 15 6.60 -7.90 12.96
C PRO A 15 6.31 -6.38 12.99
N LYS A 16 7.20 -5.56 12.40
CA LYS A 16 7.02 -4.11 12.33
C LYS A 16 5.84 -3.74 11.42
N LEU A 17 5.67 -4.45 10.32
CA LEU A 17 4.56 -4.26 9.40
C LEU A 17 3.21 -4.59 10.07
N LEU A 18 3.15 -5.72 10.80
CA LEU A 18 1.93 -6.12 11.52
C LEU A 18 1.58 -5.11 12.62
N GLN A 19 2.58 -4.56 13.33
CA GLN A 19 2.36 -3.47 14.28
C GLN A 19 1.78 -2.22 13.59
N LEU A 20 2.32 -1.85 12.43
CA LEU A 20 1.82 -0.70 11.66
C LEU A 20 0.39 -0.91 11.15
N TYR A 21 0.01 -2.13 10.75
CA TYR A 21 -1.35 -2.45 10.32
C TYR A 21 -2.40 -2.29 11.43
N LYS A 22 -2.03 -2.30 12.71
CA LYS A 22 -2.95 -1.98 13.80
C LYS A 22 -3.49 -0.55 13.70
N HIS A 23 -2.76 0.38 13.08
CA HIS A 23 -3.26 1.74 12.80
C HIS A 23 -4.24 1.81 11.61
N LEU A 24 -4.41 0.70 10.88
CA LEU A 24 -5.37 0.56 9.79
C LEU A 24 -6.62 -0.19 10.25
N HIS A 25 -6.42 -1.32 10.93
CA HIS A 25 -7.47 -2.20 11.42
C HIS A 25 -7.20 -2.59 12.88
N GLU A 26 -7.64 -1.74 13.81
CA GLU A 26 -7.44 -1.95 15.26
C GLU A 26 -8.13 -3.21 15.82
N GLN A 27 -9.13 -3.73 15.09
CA GLN A 27 -9.97 -4.86 15.52
C GLN A 27 -9.56 -6.18 14.86
N ASP A 28 -8.58 -6.18 13.95
CA ASP A 28 -8.12 -7.42 13.34
C ASP A 28 -7.43 -8.28 14.41
N PRO A 29 -7.64 -9.61 14.38
CA PRO A 29 -6.98 -10.51 15.33
C PRO A 29 -5.46 -10.49 15.14
N GLU A 30 -4.72 -10.69 16.23
CA GLU A 30 -3.28 -10.92 16.14
C GLU A 30 -3.00 -12.21 15.34
N LEU A 31 -2.00 -12.16 14.47
CA LEU A 31 -1.55 -13.33 13.74
C LEU A 31 -0.61 -14.17 14.63
N GLU A 32 -0.77 -15.49 14.57
CA GLU A 32 0.19 -16.42 15.16
C GLU A 32 1.41 -16.55 14.26
N PHE A 33 2.62 -16.48 14.84
CA PHE A 33 3.87 -16.69 14.11
C PHE A 33 4.14 -18.18 13.98
N ASP A 34 3.50 -18.79 12.98
CA ASP A 34 3.63 -20.20 12.64
C ASP A 34 4.21 -20.42 11.23
N ASP A 35 4.41 -21.69 10.86
CA ASP A 35 4.96 -22.07 9.56
C ASP A 35 4.07 -21.61 8.38
N GLN A 36 2.75 -21.44 8.60
CA GLN A 36 1.82 -21.00 7.56
C GLN A 36 2.00 -19.51 7.26
N LEU A 37 2.12 -18.68 8.31
CA LEU A 37 2.40 -17.26 8.17
C LEU A 37 3.77 -17.04 7.50
N ASP A 38 4.79 -17.80 7.92
CA ASP A 38 6.13 -17.72 7.34
C ASP A 38 6.13 -18.11 5.86
N GLN A 39 5.39 -19.16 5.48
CA GLN A 39 5.27 -19.55 4.07
C GLN A 39 4.58 -18.46 3.24
N LEU A 40 3.45 -17.92 3.72
CA LEU A 40 2.74 -16.83 3.04
C LEU A 40 3.64 -15.60 2.90
N TRP A 41 4.41 -15.27 3.93
CA TRP A 41 5.34 -14.15 3.91
C TRP A 41 6.42 -14.32 2.84
N GLU A 42 6.99 -15.52 2.73
CA GLU A 42 7.95 -15.84 1.67
C GLU A 42 7.36 -15.75 0.26
N GLU A 43 6.12 -16.19 0.08
CA GLU A 43 5.41 -16.09 -1.20
C GLU A 43 5.20 -14.63 -1.60
N ILE A 44 4.76 -13.79 -0.66
CA ILE A 44 4.59 -12.34 -0.86
C ILE A 44 5.92 -11.68 -1.24
N LEU A 45 7.01 -12.00 -0.53
CA LEU A 45 8.33 -11.41 -0.81
C LEU A 45 8.89 -11.82 -2.17
N LYS A 46 8.56 -13.02 -2.65
CA LYS A 46 9.00 -13.54 -3.95
C LYS A 46 8.09 -13.12 -5.10
N ASP A 47 6.94 -12.52 -4.83
CA ASP A 47 6.03 -12.09 -5.88
C ASP A 47 6.59 -10.88 -6.66
N ASP A 48 6.74 -11.05 -7.97
CA ASP A 48 7.19 -10.02 -8.88
C ASP A 48 6.13 -8.95 -9.17
N TYR A 49 4.84 -9.26 -8.93
CA TYR A 49 3.69 -8.42 -9.23
C TYR A 49 3.10 -7.75 -7.99
N MET A 50 3.53 -8.15 -6.79
CA MET A 50 3.16 -7.51 -5.54
C MET A 50 4.38 -6.85 -4.91
N LYS A 51 4.21 -5.64 -4.36
CA LYS A 51 5.25 -4.94 -3.60
C LYS A 51 4.63 -4.29 -2.37
N ILE A 52 5.16 -4.62 -1.20
CA ILE A 52 4.90 -3.88 0.03
C ILE A 52 5.97 -2.80 0.11
N ILE A 53 5.52 -1.55 0.12
CA ILE A 53 6.38 -0.37 0.15
C ILE A 53 6.22 0.26 1.53
N VAL A 54 7.33 0.57 2.17
CA VAL A 54 7.37 1.09 3.53
C VAL A 54 8.20 2.38 3.59
N VAL A 55 7.91 3.20 4.58
CA VAL A 55 8.74 4.34 5.00
C VAL A 55 9.17 4.07 6.43
N GLU A 56 10.46 4.16 6.68
CA GLU A 56 11.06 3.99 8.00
C GLU A 56 11.51 5.34 8.57
N GLN A 57 11.29 5.52 9.87
CA GLN A 57 11.83 6.63 10.64
C GLN A 57 12.27 6.10 12.00
N ASP A 58 13.51 6.43 12.41
CA ASP A 58 14.08 6.08 13.72
C ASP A 58 13.96 4.59 14.10
N GLY A 59 14.07 3.69 13.11
CA GLY A 59 13.98 2.24 13.31
C GLY A 59 12.56 1.67 13.22
N GLU A 60 11.55 2.51 13.08
CA GLU A 60 10.13 2.13 13.03
C GLU A 60 9.56 2.28 11.61
N LEU A 61 8.70 1.35 11.21
CA LEU A 61 7.90 1.51 9.99
C LEU A 61 6.73 2.45 10.30
N VAL A 62 6.73 3.62 9.68
CA VAL A 62 5.77 4.70 9.98
C VAL A 62 4.72 4.91 8.89
N ALA A 63 4.94 4.36 7.70
CA ALA A 63 3.93 4.31 6.64
C ALA A 63 4.12 3.09 5.74
N THR A 64 3.03 2.54 5.20
CA THR A 64 3.07 1.42 4.26
C THR A 64 1.91 1.47 3.26
N CYS A 65 2.12 0.88 2.08
CA CYS A 65 1.07 0.47 1.16
C CYS A 65 1.46 -0.80 0.43
N VAL A 66 0.46 -1.52 -0.09
CA VAL A 66 0.63 -2.68 -0.95
C VAL A 66 0.29 -2.29 -2.39
N LEU A 67 1.25 -2.46 -3.30
CA LEU A 67 1.07 -2.29 -4.74
C LEU A 67 0.91 -3.66 -5.40
N ASN A 68 -0.23 -3.90 -6.05
CA ASN A 68 -0.49 -5.08 -6.86
C ASN A 68 -0.54 -4.72 -8.34
N ILE A 69 0.18 -5.44 -9.19
CA ILE A 69 0.24 -5.23 -10.64
C ILE A 69 -0.50 -6.37 -11.33
N LEU A 70 -1.59 -6.04 -12.01
CA LEU A 70 -2.44 -7.02 -12.67
C LEU A 70 -2.14 -7.06 -14.16
N LYS A 71 -1.87 -8.27 -14.65
CA LYS A 71 -1.80 -8.56 -16.09
C LYS A 71 -3.16 -8.28 -16.73
N ASN A 72 -3.15 -7.78 -17.95
CA ASN A 72 -4.35 -7.33 -18.63
C ASN A 72 -4.15 -7.39 -20.15
N LEU A 73 -5.20 -7.75 -20.89
CA LEU A 73 -5.20 -7.79 -22.36
C LEU A 73 -5.85 -6.56 -22.99
N THR A 74 -6.63 -5.79 -22.22
CA THR A 74 -7.21 -4.53 -22.70
C THR A 74 -6.15 -3.42 -22.80
N ARG A 75 -6.49 -2.29 -23.44
CA ARG A 75 -5.60 -1.11 -23.47
C ARG A 75 -4.19 -1.44 -23.97
N HIS A 76 -4.12 -2.16 -25.09
CA HIS A 76 -2.87 -2.63 -25.71
C HIS A 76 -2.07 -3.63 -24.84
N ALA A 77 -2.77 -4.55 -24.17
CA ALA A 77 -2.17 -5.53 -23.28
C ALA A 77 -1.25 -4.93 -22.18
N ARG A 78 -1.53 -3.68 -21.78
CA ARG A 78 -0.79 -3.01 -20.71
C ARG A 78 -1.37 -3.40 -19.35
N PRO A 79 -0.52 -3.68 -18.35
CA PRO A 79 -1.00 -3.98 -17.00
C PRO A 79 -1.67 -2.75 -16.36
N TYR A 80 -2.30 -2.95 -15.22
CA TYR A 80 -2.73 -1.85 -14.34
C TYR A 80 -2.43 -2.21 -12.90
N ALA A 81 -2.38 -1.21 -12.03
CA ALA A 81 -2.08 -1.43 -10.62
C ALA A 81 -3.28 -1.16 -9.70
N LEU A 82 -3.33 -1.88 -8.59
CA LEU A 82 -4.15 -1.58 -7.41
C LEU A 82 -3.22 -1.22 -6.25
N ILE A 83 -3.57 -0.18 -5.50
CA ILE A 83 -2.93 0.14 -4.23
C ILE A 83 -3.92 -0.18 -3.11
N GLU A 84 -3.48 -1.00 -2.16
CA GLU A 84 -4.22 -1.45 -0.98
C GLU A 84 -3.45 -1.16 0.31
N ASN A 85 -4.11 -1.28 1.45
CA ASN A 85 -3.54 -1.21 2.79
C ASN A 85 -2.65 0.03 3.03
N VAL A 86 -3.09 1.20 2.55
CA VAL A 86 -2.41 2.47 2.76
C VAL A 86 -2.61 2.92 4.20
N VAL A 87 -1.53 3.03 4.96
CA VAL A 87 -1.58 3.53 6.34
C VAL A 87 -0.35 4.38 6.67
N THR A 88 -0.57 5.38 7.51
CA THR A 88 0.50 6.14 8.19
C THR A 88 0.20 6.09 9.68
N HIS A 89 1.21 5.72 10.46
CA HIS A 89 1.18 5.70 11.92
C HIS A 89 0.63 7.04 12.43
N GLN A 90 -0.28 6.99 13.40
CA GLN A 90 -1.08 8.14 13.81
C GLN A 90 -0.23 9.36 14.20
N ASP A 91 0.83 9.14 14.97
CA ASP A 91 1.74 10.18 15.45
C ASP A 91 2.66 10.76 14.36
N TYR A 92 2.76 10.09 13.21
CA TYR A 92 3.60 10.51 12.09
C TYR A 92 2.79 11.09 10.91
N ARG A 93 1.47 11.27 11.08
CA ARG A 93 0.59 11.85 10.05
C ARG A 93 0.92 13.32 9.80
N ARG A 94 0.52 13.82 8.63
CA ARG A 94 0.71 15.23 8.18
C ARG A 94 2.17 15.66 8.00
N GLN A 95 3.11 14.71 7.94
CA GLN A 95 4.54 14.97 7.67
C GLN A 95 4.96 14.65 6.22
N GLY A 96 4.00 14.40 5.32
CA GLY A 96 4.28 14.07 3.91
C GLY A 96 4.60 12.61 3.62
N LEU A 97 4.65 11.73 4.64
CA LEU A 97 5.00 10.30 4.50
C LEU A 97 4.09 9.54 3.54
N GLY A 98 2.76 9.72 3.66
CA GLY A 98 1.80 9.10 2.75
C GLY A 98 2.00 9.55 1.30
N ARG A 99 2.40 10.81 1.06
CA ARG A 99 2.70 11.30 -0.30
C ARG A 99 3.97 10.65 -0.84
N LEU A 100 5.03 10.58 -0.03
CA LEU A 100 6.28 9.93 -0.40
C LEU A 100 6.05 8.47 -0.81
N LEU A 101 5.30 7.75 0.03
CA LEU A 101 4.91 6.36 -0.19
C LEU A 101 4.09 6.18 -1.49
N MET A 102 3.02 6.96 -1.66
CA MET A 102 2.16 6.85 -2.84
C MET A 102 2.89 7.21 -4.13
N ASN A 103 3.77 8.21 -4.11
CA ASN A 103 4.58 8.57 -5.26
C ASN A 103 5.51 7.43 -5.68
N GLN A 104 6.12 6.73 -4.72
CA GLN A 104 6.94 5.54 -5.00
C GLN A 104 6.11 4.41 -5.63
N ALA A 105 4.92 4.15 -5.10
CA ALA A 105 4.02 3.14 -5.66
C ALA A 105 3.58 3.47 -7.10
N ILE A 106 3.22 4.73 -7.35
CA ILE A 106 2.85 5.21 -8.69
C ILE A 106 4.05 5.10 -9.64
N GLU A 107 5.26 5.44 -9.19
CA GLU A 107 6.45 5.38 -10.02
C GLU A 107 6.82 3.94 -10.39
N ILE A 108 6.75 3.00 -9.44
CA ILE A 108 6.92 1.56 -9.75
C ILE A 108 5.87 1.11 -10.78
N ALA A 109 4.62 1.52 -10.64
CA ALA A 109 3.56 1.19 -11.60
C ALA A 109 3.88 1.77 -13.00
N ARG A 110 4.39 3.00 -13.10
CA ARG A 110 4.82 3.59 -14.38
C ARG A 110 5.97 2.81 -15.01
N GLN A 111 6.99 2.46 -14.23
CA GLN A 111 8.13 1.67 -14.69
C GLN A 111 7.72 0.29 -15.19
N ARG A 112 6.67 -0.30 -14.59
CA ARG A 112 6.06 -1.56 -15.03
C ARG A 112 5.06 -1.41 -16.18
N ASN A 113 5.05 -0.23 -16.82
CA ASN A 113 4.19 0.12 -17.96
C ASN A 113 2.68 0.00 -17.67
N CYS A 114 2.27 0.16 -16.41
CA CYS A 114 0.85 0.20 -16.07
C CYS A 114 0.17 1.37 -16.76
N TYR A 115 -1.01 1.15 -17.35
CA TYR A 115 -1.76 2.24 -17.99
C TYR A 115 -2.59 3.06 -17.00
N LYS A 116 -2.82 2.53 -15.78
CA LYS A 116 -3.49 3.23 -14.68
C LYS A 116 -3.11 2.61 -13.33
N VAL A 117 -3.38 3.36 -12.27
CA VAL A 117 -3.37 2.92 -10.86
C VAL A 117 -4.76 3.19 -10.28
N MET A 118 -5.30 2.28 -9.50
CA MET A 118 -6.57 2.46 -8.79
C MET A 118 -6.40 2.13 -7.31
N LEU A 119 -7.27 2.69 -6.48
CA LEU A 119 -7.43 2.34 -5.08
C LEU A 119 -8.90 2.52 -4.71
N LEU A 120 -9.35 1.80 -3.69
CA LEU A 120 -10.62 2.03 -3.02
C LEU A 120 -10.33 2.43 -1.57
N THR A 121 -11.11 3.35 -1.03
CA THR A 121 -11.02 3.72 0.38
C THR A 121 -12.40 3.73 1.00
N GLY A 122 -12.54 3.04 2.13
CA GLY A 122 -13.75 3.09 2.96
C GLY A 122 -13.73 4.22 3.99
N GLN A 123 -12.60 4.93 4.12
CA GLN A 123 -12.48 6.01 5.07
C GLN A 123 -13.33 7.21 4.62
N LYS A 124 -13.98 7.84 5.61
CA LYS A 124 -14.87 8.97 5.42
C LYS A 124 -14.16 10.21 5.94
N GLY A 125 -14.02 11.22 5.11
CA GLY A 125 -13.34 12.47 5.46
C GLY A 125 -12.94 13.22 4.22
N GLU A 126 -13.24 14.52 4.19
CA GLU A 126 -12.87 15.36 3.05
C GLU A 126 -11.34 15.42 2.89
N GLU A 127 -10.58 15.39 3.99
CA GLU A 127 -9.13 15.43 3.97
C GLU A 127 -8.50 14.23 3.23
N ILE A 128 -9.16 13.07 3.27
CA ILE A 128 -8.69 11.85 2.62
C ILE A 128 -8.90 11.95 1.11
N HIS A 129 -10.05 12.48 0.69
CA HIS A 129 -10.32 12.74 -0.71
C HIS A 129 -9.38 13.80 -1.27
N LEU A 130 -9.15 14.90 -0.54
CA LEU A 130 -8.19 15.93 -0.92
C LEU A 130 -6.77 15.38 -1.01
N PHE A 131 -6.38 14.48 -0.10
CA PHE A 131 -5.09 13.79 -0.16
C PHE A 131 -4.93 13.00 -1.47
N TYR A 132 -5.87 12.12 -1.83
CA TYR A 132 -5.78 11.36 -3.08
C TYR A 132 -5.89 12.23 -4.32
N GLN A 133 -6.75 13.25 -4.33
CA GLN A 133 -6.87 14.22 -5.43
C GLN A 133 -5.56 14.99 -5.64
N SER A 134 -4.87 15.37 -4.57
CA SER A 134 -3.56 16.04 -4.65
C SER A 134 -2.43 15.15 -5.18
N LEU A 135 -2.67 13.85 -5.36
CA LEU A 135 -1.78 12.89 -6.03
C LEU A 135 -2.22 12.62 -7.49
N GLY A 136 -3.30 13.26 -7.95
CA GLY A 136 -3.85 13.11 -9.29
C GLY A 136 -4.92 12.00 -9.41
N PHE A 137 -5.34 11.38 -8.32
CA PHE A 137 -6.47 10.45 -8.36
C PHE A 137 -7.78 11.18 -8.58
N ARG A 138 -8.69 10.54 -9.31
CA ARG A 138 -10.02 11.06 -9.63
C ARG A 138 -11.08 10.07 -9.15
N ASN A 139 -12.07 10.56 -8.41
CA ASN A 139 -13.19 9.77 -7.90
C ASN A 139 -14.45 9.88 -8.79
N ASP A 140 -14.39 10.60 -9.90
CA ASP A 140 -15.50 10.84 -10.84
C ASP A 140 -15.41 10.00 -12.13
N VAL A 141 -14.38 9.15 -12.26
CA VAL A 141 -14.13 8.35 -13.47
C VAL A 141 -14.73 6.95 -13.39
N LYS A 142 -14.81 6.37 -12.19
CA LYS A 142 -15.32 5.01 -11.92
C LYS A 142 -16.04 4.95 -10.57
N THR A 143 -17.12 4.19 -10.51
CA THR A 143 -17.81 3.83 -9.28
C THR A 143 -17.22 2.54 -8.71
N GLY A 144 -16.84 2.55 -7.43
CA GLY A 144 -16.43 1.35 -6.70
C GLY A 144 -17.64 0.55 -6.23
N TYR A 145 -17.59 -0.77 -6.38
CA TYR A 145 -18.58 -1.70 -5.85
C TYR A 145 -17.86 -2.69 -4.94
N ASN A 146 -18.44 -2.99 -3.78
CA ASN A 146 -17.92 -3.95 -2.81
C ASN A 146 -19.02 -4.94 -2.46
N LEU A 147 -18.72 -6.24 -2.59
CA LEU A 147 -19.55 -7.35 -2.15
C LEU A 147 -18.69 -8.16 -1.18
N LYS A 148 -19.12 -8.27 0.08
CA LYS A 148 -18.50 -9.17 1.05
C LYS A 148 -18.94 -10.61 0.75
N LEU A 149 -17.98 -11.53 0.77
CA LEU A 149 -18.23 -12.95 0.47
C LEU A 149 -18.50 -13.79 1.73
N GLU A 150 -18.24 -13.23 2.91
CA GLU A 150 -18.60 -13.73 4.25
C GLU A 150 -18.92 -12.55 5.18
#